data_AF-A0A3D8LCV5-F1
#
_entry.id   AF-A0A3D8LCV5-F1
#
_cell.length_a   1.000
_cell.length_b   1.000
_cell.length_c   1.000
_cell.angle_alpha   90.00
_cell.angle_beta   90.00
_cell.angle_gamma   90.00
#
_symmetry.space_group_name_H-M   'P 1'
#
loop_
_entity.id
_entity.type
_entity.pdbx_description
1 polymer ?
#
loop_
_entity_poly.entity_id
_entity_poly.type
_entity_poly.pdbx_seq_one_letter_code
_entity_poly.pdbx_strand_id
1 'polypeptide(L)'
;MAETSTARFFKGIGVGSGSRSILMMVIAWALNVLWLGLNYFWRFASVEVLLAIPILLLLYALIALLAYTYWGVREVREQDAPYANVMVGVIVAVTLLYFNYNLLEFVLGVLN
;
A
#
# COMPACT_ATOMS: atom_id res chain seq x y z
N MET A 1 -10.47 -0.66 27.82
CA MET A 1 -9.77 0.53 27.28
C MET A 1 -10.58 1.06 26.10
N ALA A 2 -10.96 2.34 26.12
CA ALA A 2 -11.85 2.91 25.11
C ALA A 2 -11.20 2.89 23.72
N GLU A 3 -11.78 2.18 22.75
CA GLU A 3 -11.35 2.21 21.35
C GLU A 3 -11.52 3.65 20.80
N THR A 4 -10.40 4.35 20.64
CA THR A 4 -10.31 5.66 20.00
C THR A 4 -11.00 5.65 18.63
N SER A 5 -11.76 6.69 18.28
CA SER A 5 -12.55 6.77 17.02
C SER A 5 -11.74 6.42 15.77
N THR A 6 -10.47 6.84 15.74
CA THR A 6 -9.46 6.52 14.73
C THR A 6 -9.26 5.02 14.53
N ALA A 7 -9.23 4.25 15.62
CA ALA A 7 -9.06 2.79 15.56
C ALA A 7 -10.24 2.09 14.88
N ARG A 8 -11.47 2.56 15.14
CA ARG A 8 -12.68 2.04 14.50
C ARG A 8 -12.74 2.40 13.02
N PHE A 9 -12.30 3.60 12.66
CA PHE A 9 -12.16 4.01 11.26
C PHE A 9 -11.18 3.10 10.51
N PHE A 10 -9.98 2.87 11.07
CA PHE A 10 -8.97 1.98 10.47
C PHE A 10 -9.45 0.51 10.38
N LYS A 11 -10.14 -0.01 11.41
CA LYS A 11 -10.82 -1.32 11.33
C LYS A 11 -11.86 -1.38 10.21
N GLY A 12 -12.65 -0.32 10.04
CA GLY A 12 -13.71 -0.22 9.03
C GLY A 12 -13.19 -0.22 7.59
N ILE A 13 -12.01 0.35 7.35
CA ILE A 13 -11.34 0.34 6.04
C ILE A 13 -10.46 -0.92 5.81
N GLY A 14 -10.58 -1.95 6.66
CA GLY A 14 -9.84 -3.21 6.53
C GLY A 14 -8.46 -3.23 7.18
N VAL A 15 -8.03 -2.13 7.80
CA VAL A 15 -6.72 -1.90 8.43
C VAL A 15 -6.82 -2.16 9.94
N GLY A 16 -7.41 -3.30 10.29
CA GLY A 16 -7.66 -3.73 11.67
C GLY A 16 -6.71 -4.79 12.21
N SER A 17 -5.83 -5.33 11.36
CA SER A 17 -4.73 -6.22 11.77
C SER A 17 -3.51 -6.00 10.87
N GLY A 18 -2.31 -6.27 11.42
CA GLY A 18 -1.07 -6.15 10.66
C GLY A 18 -1.12 -6.94 9.34
N SER A 19 -1.59 -8.19 9.39
CA SER A 19 -1.67 -9.06 8.21
C SER A 19 -2.61 -8.54 7.11
N ARG A 20 -3.75 -7.92 7.48
CA ARG A 20 -4.67 -7.32 6.50
C ARG A 20 -4.07 -6.10 5.83
N SER A 21 -3.33 -5.29 6.58
CA SER A 21 -2.69 -4.08 6.03
C SER A 21 -1.63 -4.43 4.98
N ILE A 22 -0.83 -5.49 5.23
CA ILE A 22 0.13 -6.01 4.23
C ILE A 22 -0.60 -6.52 2.98
N LEU A 23 -1.65 -7.31 3.18
CA LEU A 23 -2.45 -7.84 2.07
C LEU A 23 -3.05 -6.72 1.21
N MET A 24 -3.54 -5.63 1.82
CA MET A 24 -4.05 -4.47 1.08
C MET A 24 -2.96 -3.78 0.25
N MET A 25 -1.71 -3.71 0.73
CA MET A 25 -0.61 -3.18 -0.09
C MET A 25 -0.24 -4.11 -1.26
N VAL A 26 -0.27 -5.43 -1.04
CA VAL A 26 -0.03 -6.42 -2.11
C VAL A 26 -1.11 -6.29 -3.19
N ILE A 27 -2.37 -6.14 -2.77
CA ILE A 27 -3.49 -5.90 -3.70
C ILE A 27 -3.30 -4.58 -4.44
N ALA A 28 -2.96 -3.49 -3.75
CA ALA A 28 -2.74 -2.19 -4.37
C ALA A 28 -1.61 -2.24 -5.42
N TRP A 29 -0.52 -2.95 -5.12
CA TRP A 29 0.56 -3.20 -6.06
C TRP A 29 0.10 -4.03 -7.27
N ALA A 30 -0.63 -5.14 -7.04
CA ALA A 30 -1.12 -5.98 -8.13
C ALA A 30 -2.08 -5.23 -9.06
N LEU A 31 -2.98 -4.40 -8.48
CA LEU A 31 -3.86 -3.54 -9.25
C LEU A 31 -3.10 -2.49 -10.06
N ASN A 32 -2.03 -1.92 -9.51
CA ASN A 32 -1.21 -0.96 -10.25
C ASN A 32 -0.47 -1.62 -11.41
N VAL A 33 0.12 -2.80 -11.20
CA VAL A 33 0.76 -3.60 -12.25
C VAL A 33 -0.24 -3.93 -13.35
N LEU A 34 -1.44 -4.36 -12.99
CA LEU A 34 -2.48 -4.70 -13.94
C LEU A 34 -2.97 -3.47 -14.72
N TRP A 35 -3.19 -2.34 -14.04
CA TRP A 35 -3.60 -1.09 -14.67
C TRP A 35 -2.57 -0.59 -15.70
N LEU A 36 -1.29 -0.55 -15.30
CA LEU A 36 -0.21 -0.08 -16.14
C LEU A 36 0.11 -1.07 -17.27
N GLY A 37 0.06 -2.37 -16.99
CA GLY A 37 0.25 -3.43 -17.99
C GLY A 37 -0.84 -3.39 -19.06
N LEU A 38 -2.11 -3.32 -18.67
CA LEU A 38 -3.22 -3.22 -19.62
C LEU A 38 -3.10 -1.95 -20.48
N ASN A 39 -2.75 -0.81 -19.89
CA ASN A 39 -2.59 0.42 -20.65
C ASN A 39 -1.35 0.43 -21.55
N TYR A 40 -0.28 -0.26 -21.16
CA TYR A 40 0.89 -0.43 -22.03
C TYR A 40 0.53 -1.16 -23.34
N PHE A 41 -0.27 -2.23 -23.27
CA PHE A 41 -0.64 -3.02 -24.45
C PHE A 41 -1.82 -2.43 -25.25
N TRP A 42 -2.85 -1.89 -24.57
CA TRP A 42 -4.10 -1.46 -25.22
C TRP A 42 -4.32 0.05 -25.29
N ARG A 43 -3.54 0.87 -24.57
CA ARG A 43 -3.58 2.35 -24.60
C ARG A 43 -5.00 2.95 -24.57
N PHE A 44 -5.86 2.44 -23.70
CA PHE A 44 -7.27 2.87 -23.64
C PHE A 44 -7.51 4.10 -22.76
N ALA A 45 -6.61 4.41 -21.81
CA ALA A 45 -6.72 5.59 -20.96
C ALA A 45 -5.90 6.78 -21.51
N SER A 46 -6.38 8.01 -21.28
CA SER A 46 -5.57 9.22 -21.49
C SER A 46 -4.38 9.25 -20.52
N VAL A 47 -3.34 10.02 -20.85
CA VAL A 47 -2.16 10.17 -19.98
C VAL A 47 -2.55 10.65 -18.58
N GLU A 48 -3.54 11.53 -18.45
CA GLU A 48 -3.99 12.01 -17.14
C GLU A 48 -4.58 10.90 -16.28
N VAL A 49 -5.43 10.04 -16.87
CA VAL A 49 -6.06 8.91 -16.16
C VAL A 49 -5.05 7.80 -15.90
N LEU A 50 -4.11 7.59 -16.83
CA LEU A 50 -3.00 6.66 -16.67
C LEU A 50 -2.18 6.98 -15.43
N LEU A 51 -1.96 8.27 -15.14
CA LEU A 51 -1.19 8.75 -13.99
C LEU A 51 -2.00 8.85 -12.70
N ALA A 52 -3.26 9.25 -12.79
CA ALA A 52 -4.10 9.45 -11.61
C ALA A 52 -4.24 8.17 -10.78
N ILE A 53 -4.45 7.01 -11.42
CA ILE A 53 -4.68 5.75 -10.73
C ILE A 53 -3.44 5.28 -9.94
N PRO A 54 -2.23 5.18 -10.54
CA PRO A 54 -1.00 4.87 -9.83
C PRO A 54 -0.71 5.82 -8.66
N ILE A 55 -0.92 7.13 -8.85
CA ILE A 55 -0.70 8.12 -7.78
C ILE A 55 -1.64 7.87 -6.61
N LEU A 56 -2.93 7.63 -6.87
CA LEU A 56 -3.91 7.31 -5.83
C LEU A 56 -3.58 6.00 -5.10
N LEU A 57 -3.13 4.98 -5.83
CA LEU A 57 -2.69 3.70 -5.25
C LEU A 57 -1.44 3.85 -4.39
N LEU A 58 -0.48 4.69 -4.81
CA LEU A 58 0.71 5.02 -4.01
C LEU A 58 0.33 5.73 -2.71
N LEU A 59 -0.56 6.73 -2.78
CA LEU A 59 -1.06 7.43 -1.59
C LEU A 59 -1.77 6.46 -0.63
N TYR A 60 -2.61 5.57 -1.16
CA TYR A 60 -3.25 4.54 -0.36
C TYR A 60 -2.23 3.60 0.31
N ALA A 61 -1.23 3.14 -0.44
CA ALA A 61 -0.17 2.27 0.08
C ALA A 61 0.66 2.95 1.18
N LEU A 62 0.92 4.25 1.07
CA LEU A 62 1.59 5.04 2.12
C LEU A 62 0.76 5.09 3.40
N ILE A 63 -0.54 5.34 3.30
CA ILE A 63 -1.44 5.34 4.46
C ILE A 63 -1.51 3.95 5.10
N ALA A 64 -1.57 2.90 4.27
CA ALA A 64 -1.58 1.51 4.74
C ALA A 64 -0.29 1.15 5.48
N LEU A 65 0.87 1.59 5.01
CA LEU A 65 2.16 1.41 5.69
C LEU A 65 2.20 2.11 7.05
N LEU A 66 1.77 3.37 7.11
CA LEU A 66 1.74 4.12 8.38
C LEU A 66 0.84 3.41 9.40
N ALA A 67 -0.33 2.96 8.96
CA ALA A 67 -1.25 2.25 9.82
C ALA A 67 -0.71 0.87 10.24
N TYR A 68 -0.10 0.11 9.33
CA TYR A 68 0.57 -1.16 9.65
C TYR A 68 1.64 -0.98 10.72
N THR A 69 2.48 0.05 10.58
CA THR A 69 3.55 0.36 11.53
C THR A 69 2.97 0.75 12.89
N TYR A 70 1.96 1.63 12.92
CA TYR A 70 1.31 2.05 14.15
C TYR A 70 0.68 0.88 14.91
N TRP A 71 -0.11 0.05 14.22
CA TRP A 71 -0.76 -1.11 14.81
C TRP A 71 0.23 -2.19 15.22
N GLY A 72 1.24 -2.47 14.39
CA GLY A 72 2.28 -3.43 14.69
C GLY A 72 3.09 -3.04 15.92
N VAL A 73 3.53 -1.78 16.02
CA VAL A 73 4.26 -1.30 17.21
C VAL A 73 3.39 -1.34 18.46
N ARG A 74 2.09 -1.03 18.33
CA ARG A 74 1.14 -1.12 19.43
C ARG A 74 0.96 -2.57 19.90
N GLU A 75 0.81 -3.52 18.99
CA GLU A 75 0.67 -4.96 19.29
C GLU A 75 1.93 -5.50 19.99
N VAL A 76 3.12 -5.10 19.52
CA VAL A 76 4.38 -5.45 20.18
C VAL A 76 4.44 -4.92 21.63
N ARG A 77 3.95 -3.71 21.88
CA ARG A 77 3.94 -3.11 23.22
C ARG A 77 2.88 -3.70 24.15
N GLU A 78 1.71 -4.04 23.62
CA GLU A 78 0.57 -4.50 24.42
C GLU A 78 0.56 -6.02 24.64
N GLN A 79 1.18 -6.80 23.75
CA GLN A 79 1.10 -8.28 23.75
C GLN A 79 2.47 -8.97 23.72
N ASP A 80 3.56 -8.25 23.96
CA ASP A 80 4.96 -8.75 23.86
C ASP A 80 5.24 -9.50 22.55
N ALA A 81 4.58 -9.08 21.46
CA ALA A 81 4.75 -9.71 20.15
C ALA A 81 6.16 -9.43 19.58
N PRO A 82 6.70 -10.27 18.69
CA PRO A 82 8.04 -10.08 18.16
C PRO A 82 8.12 -8.83 17.27
N TYR A 83 9.01 -7.89 17.60
CA TYR A 83 9.35 -6.74 16.74
C TYR A 83 9.74 -7.15 15.31
N ALA A 84 10.32 -8.34 15.15
CA ALA A 84 10.72 -8.89 13.86
C ALA A 84 9.55 -8.98 12.86
N ASN A 85 8.34 -9.32 13.33
CA ASN A 85 7.17 -9.43 12.45
C ASN A 85 6.80 -8.07 11.84
N VAL A 86 6.86 -7.01 12.64
CA VAL A 86 6.58 -5.64 12.19
C VAL A 86 7.68 -5.16 11.23
N MET A 87 8.95 -5.41 11.55
CA MET A 87 10.06 -5.02 10.68
C MET A 87 9.97 -5.68 9.30
N VAL A 88 9.69 -6.98 9.23
CA VAL A 88 9.55 -7.70 7.95
C VAL A 88 8.40 -7.11 7.13
N GLY A 89 7.25 -6.85 7.74
CA GLY A 89 6.13 -6.25 7.03
C GLY A 89 6.43 -4.84 6.51
N VAL A 90 7.16 -4.02 7.27
CA VAL A 90 7.61 -2.69 6.82
C VAL A 90 8.59 -2.81 5.66
N ILE A 91 9.54 -3.75 5.68
CA ILE A 91 10.49 -3.97 4.57
C ILE A 91 9.73 -4.35 3.30
N VAL A 92 8.78 -5.29 3.40
CA VAL A 92 7.94 -5.70 2.26
C VAL A 92 7.12 -4.51 1.73
N ALA A 93 6.55 -3.71 2.62
CA ALA A 93 5.79 -2.51 2.26
C ALA A 93 6.61 -1.49 1.48
N VAL A 94 7.78 -1.14 2.01
CA VAL A 94 8.68 -0.18 1.39
C VAL A 94 9.15 -0.71 0.03
N THR A 95 9.44 -2.01 -0.06
CA THR A 95 9.81 -2.66 -1.32
C THR A 95 8.69 -2.58 -2.36
N LEU A 96 7.43 -2.81 -1.96
CA LEU A 96 6.28 -2.70 -2.86
C LEU A 96 6.01 -1.25 -3.29
N LEU A 97 6.20 -0.28 -2.40
CA LEU A 97 6.13 1.15 -2.73
C LEU A 97 7.21 1.53 -3.74
N TYR A 98 8.44 1.07 -3.52
CA TYR A 98 9.56 1.28 -4.43
C TYR A 98 9.26 0.70 -5.82
N PHE A 99 8.74 -0.53 -5.91
CA PHE A 99 8.37 -1.11 -7.19
C PHE A 99 7.21 -0.38 -7.88
N ASN A 100 6.19 0.05 -7.13
CA ASN A 100 5.10 0.85 -7.70
C ASN A 100 5.61 2.16 -8.31
N TYR A 101 6.53 2.84 -7.62
CA TYR A 101 7.13 4.08 -8.10
C TYR A 101 7.97 3.85 -9.37
N ASN A 102 8.85 2.85 -9.37
CA ASN A 102 9.68 2.53 -10.55
C ASN A 102 8.83 2.10 -11.75
N LEU A 103 7.75 1.37 -11.54
CA LEU A 103 6.84 0.97 -12.61
C LEU A 103 6.17 2.18 -13.26
N LEU A 104 5.76 3.16 -12.45
CA LEU A 104 5.20 4.42 -12.93
C LEU A 104 6.24 5.21 -13.74
N GLU A 105 7.47 5.30 -13.21
CA GLU A 105 8.58 5.98 -13.88
C GLU A 105 8.94 5.31 -15.22
N PHE A 106 8.97 3.97 -15.26
CA PHE A 106 9.19 3.20 -16.49
C PHE A 106 8.12 3.49 -17.54
N VAL A 107 6.84 3.46 -17.16
CA VAL A 107 5.73 3.72 -18.09
C VAL A 107 5.79 5.15 -18.62
N LEU A 108 6.10 6.13 -17.77
CA LEU A 108 6.33 7.51 -18.18
C LEU A 108 7.51 7.66 -19.13
N GLY A 109 8.62 6.95 -18.87
CA GLY A 109 9.81 6.97 -19.71
C GLY A 109 9.59 6.34 -21.09
N VAL A 110 8.67 5.38 -21.22
CA VAL A 110 8.33 4.74 -22.50
C VAL A 110 7.28 5.53 -23.30
N LEU A 111 6.48 6.37 -22.63
CA LEU A 111 5.42 7.17 -23.26
C LEU A 111 5.87 8.56 -23.72
N ASN A 112 7.03 9.04 -23.26
CA ASN A 112 7.73 10.24 -23.76
C ASN A 112 8.60 9.90 -24.98
#